data_AF-B3CMZ0-F1
#
_entry.id   AF-B3CMZ0-F1
#
_cell.length_a   1.000
_cell.length_b   1.000
_cell.length_c   1.000
_cell.angle_alpha   90.00
_cell.angle_beta   90.00
_cell.angle_gamma   90.00
#
_symmetry.space_group_name_H-M   'P 1'
#
loop_
_entity.id
_entity.type
_entity.pdbx_description
1 polymer ?
#
loop_
_entity_poly.entity_id
_entity_poly.type
_entity_poly.pdbx_seq_one_letter_code
_entity_poly.pdbx_strand_id
1 'polypeptide(L)' 'MSLGPWQLFLVLIIILVLFGAGRLPQVMGDLGKGIKNLKQELKDSEKLSSNEPDR' A
#
# COMPACT_ATOMS: atom_id res chain seq x y z
N MET A 1 20.66 7.80 21.91
CA MET A 1 20.29 6.37 22.02
C MET A 1 19.69 5.96 20.68
N SER A 2 20.45 5.25 19.83
CA SER A 2 19.95 4.82 18.53
C SER A 2 19.02 3.63 18.71
N LEU A 3 17.87 3.60 18.02
CA LEU A 3 17.01 2.44 17.97
C LEU A 3 17.76 1.37 17.18
N GLY A 4 18.25 0.35 17.88
CA GLY A 4 18.94 -0.76 17.25
C GLY A 4 17.98 -1.63 16.44
N PRO A 5 18.51 -2.40 15.48
CA PRO A 5 17.73 -3.39 14.73
C PRO A 5 16.95 -4.35 15.63
N TRP A 6 17.51 -4.69 16.80
CA TRP A 6 16.90 -5.58 17.78
C TRP A 6 15.60 -5.02 18.38
N GLN A 7 15.57 -3.73 18.71
CA GLN A 7 14.38 -3.07 19.24
C GLN A 7 13.26 -3.04 18.20
N LEU A 8 13.59 -2.75 16.93
CA LEU A 8 12.61 -2.74 15.85
C LEU A 8 12.00 -4.14 15.63
N PHE A 9 12.81 -5.19 15.74
CA PHE A 9 12.32 -6.58 15.64
C PHE A 9 11.35 -6.93 16.77
N LEU A 10 11.67 -6.51 18.01
CA LEU A 10 10.80 -6.72 19.16
C LEU A 10 9.45 -6.00 19.00
N VAL A 11 9.48 -4.74 18.54
CA VAL A 11 8.27 -3.97 18.21
C VAL A 11 7.45 -4.65 17.13
N LEU A 12 8.11 -5.15 16.08
CA LEU A 12 7.44 -5.87 15.00
C LEU A 12 6.72 -7.12 15.50
N ILE A 13 7.35 -7.91 16.38
CA ILE A 13 6.71 -9.07 17.02
C ILE A 13 5.48 -8.65 17.82
N ILE A 14 5.59 -7.60 18.64
CA ILE A 14 4.46 -7.10 19.45
C ILE A 14 3.29 -6.71 18.54
N ILE A 15 3.55 -5.96 17.48
CA ILE A 15 2.54 -5.59 16.48
C ILE A 15 1.92 -6.85 15.86
N LEU A 16 2.75 -7.84 15.50
CA LEU A 16 2.29 -9.08 14.89
C LEU A 16 1.42 -9.93 15.84
N VAL A 17 1.68 -9.90 17.15
CA VAL A 17 0.88 -10.59 18.16
C VAL A 17 -0.44 -9.85 18.42
N LEU A 18 -0.38 -8.52 18.55
CA LEU A 18 -1.57 -7.69 18.82
C LEU A 18 -2.55 -7.69 17.66
N PHE A 19 -2.06 -7.50 16.43
CA PHE A 19 -2.89 -7.50 15.24
C PHE A 19 -3.07 -8.90 14.67
N GLY A 20 -2.12 -9.81 14.85
CA GLY A 20 -2.10 -11.12 14.19
C GLY A 20 -1.37 -11.07 12.84
N ALA A 21 -0.59 -12.11 12.54
CA ALA A 21 0.24 -12.18 11.33
C ALA A 21 -0.55 -12.11 10.01
N GLY A 22 -1.80 -12.57 10.00
CA GLY A 22 -2.69 -12.51 8.84
C GLY A 22 -3.46 -11.20 8.69
N ARG A 23 -3.70 -10.46 9.78
CA ARG A 23 -4.55 -9.25 9.74
C ARG A 23 -3.84 -8.08 9.09
N LEU A 24 -2.56 -7.85 9.40
CA LEU A 24 -1.75 -6.79 8.78
C LEU A 24 -1.74 -6.90 7.24
N PRO A 25 -1.36 -8.05 6.63
CA PRO A 25 -1.37 -8.17 5.17
C PRO A 25 -2.77 -8.15 4.58
N GLN A 26 -3.81 -8.61 5.29
CA GLN A 26 -5.19 -8.48 4.84
C GLN A 26 -5.62 -7.01 4.72
N VAL A 27 -5.39 -6.22 5.77
CA VAL A 27 -5.69 -4.78 5.76
C VAL A 27 -4.88 -4.06 4.69
N MET A 28 -3.58 -4.33 4.59
CA MET A 28 -2.72 -3.75 3.53
C MET A 28 -3.17 -4.19 2.13
N GLY A 29 -3.66 -5.41 1.97
CA GLY A 29 -4.23 -5.90 0.73
C GLY A 29 -5.50 -5.16 0.33
N ASP A 30 -6.42 -4.94 1.28
CA ASP A 30 -7.68 -4.25 1.01
C ASP A 30 -7.47 -2.75 0.74
N LEU A 31 -6.61 -2.08 1.52
CA LEU A 31 -6.16 -0.72 1.25
C LEU A 31 -5.42 -0.63 -0.10
N GLY A 32 -4.54 -1.59 -0.38
CA GLY A 32 -3.76 -1.66 -1.61
C GLY A 32 -4.64 -1.85 -2.86
N LYS A 33 -5.69 -2.66 -2.79
CA LYS A 33 -6.69 -2.80 -3.86
C LYS A 33 -7.40 -1.47 -4.11
N GLY A 34 -7.81 -0.77 -3.06
CA GLY A 34 -8.42 0.56 -3.16
C GLY A 34 -7.50 1.56 -3.87
N ILE A 35 -6.25 1.68 -3.41
CA ILE A 35 -5.24 2.56 -4.03
C ILE A 35 -4.96 2.16 -5.48
N LYS A 36 -4.88 0.85 -5.79
CA LYS A 36 -4.67 0.35 -7.16
C LYS A 36 -5.81 0.74 -8.10
N ASN A 37 -7.07 0.57 -7.65
CA ASN A 37 -8.24 0.97 -8.44
C ASN A 37 -8.23 2.48 -8.69
N LEU A 38 -7.99 3.29 -7.65
CA LEU A 38 -7.86 4.76 -7.81
C LEU A 38 -6.78 5.13 -8.82
N LYS A 39 -5.60 4.50 -8.74
CA LYS A 39 -4.51 4.75 -9.69
C LYS A 39 -4.87 4.35 -11.12
N GLN A 40 -5.66 3.29 -11.31
CA GLN A 40 -6.12 2.85 -12.62
C GLN A 40 -7.12 3.86 -13.22
N GLU A 41 -8.12 4.28 -12.44
CA GLU A 41 -9.11 5.28 -12.86
C GLU A 41 -8.45 6.60 -13.28
N LEU A 42 -7.45 7.06 -12.52
CA LEU A 42 -6.68 8.27 -12.85
C LEU A 42 -5.89 8.11 -14.15
N LYS A 43 -5.29 6.94 -14.37
CA LYS A 43 -4.53 6.65 -15.59
C LYS A 43 -5.44 6.57 -16.82
N ASP A 44 -6.61 5.96 -16.68
CA ASP A 44 -7.59 5.87 -17.77
C ASP A 44 -8.13 7.26 -18.13
N SER A 45 -8.32 8.14 -17.13
CA SER A 45 -8.68 9.55 -17.34
C SER A 45 -7.59 10.32 -18.09
N GLU A 46 -6.31 10.14 -17.72
CA GLU A 46 -5.17 10.78 -18.41
C GLU A 46 -5.00 10.27 -19.85
N LYS A 47 -5.24 8.98 -20.09
CA LYS A 47 -5.16 8.37 -21.42
C LYS A 47 -6.22 8.92 -22.38
N LEU A 48 -7.40 9.29 -21.88
CA LEU A 48 -8.42 9.94 -22.69
C LEU A 48 -8.02 11.35 -23.13
N SER A 49 -7.20 12.06 -22.34
CA SER A 49 -6.77 13.43 -22.64
C SER A 49 -5.58 13.53 -23.60
N SER A 50 -4.80 12.45 -23.78
CA SER A 50 -3.56 12.46 -24.59
C SER A 50 -3.71 11.81 -25.97
N ASN A 51 -4.89 11.26 -26.27
CA ASN A 51 -5.15 10.60 -27.54
C ASN A 51 -5.86 11.53 -28.53
N GLU A 52 -5.65 12.85 -28.42
CA GLU A 52 -5.93 13.79 -29.49
C GLU A 52 -5.00 13.40 -30.65
N PRO A 53 -5.49 12.63 -31.63
CA PRO A 53 -4.68 12.22 -32.75
C PRO A 53 -4.49 13.49 -33.56
N ASP A 54 -3.24 13.87 -33.75
CA ASP A 54 -2.73 14.67 -34.84
C ASP A 54 -3.54 14.43 -36.15
N ARG A 55 -4.61 15.21 -36.30
CA ARG A 55 -5.50 15.36 -37.45
C ARG A 55 -5.99 16.81 -37.45
#